data_AF-A0A945X8H5-F1
#
_entry.id   AF-A0A945X8H5-F1
#
_cell.length_a   1.000
_cell.length_b   1.000
_cell.length_c   1.000
_cell.angle_alpha   90.00
_cell.angle_beta   90.00
_cell.angle_gamma   90.00
#
_symmetry.space_group_name_H-M   'P 1'
#
loop_
_entity.id
_entity.type
_entity.pdbx_description
1 polymer ?
#
loop_
_entity_poly.entity_id
_entity_poly.type
_entity_poly.pdbx_seq_one_letter_code
_entity_poly.pdbx_strand_id
1 'polypeptide(L)'
;MIQTSGFSIESLLRGLLGIASLLLIAFAFSRNRKGIDWKLVGKGLGIQIIFALLILKVPFVSTGFEFVGKIFAKIISFTQDGTMFLFSSFETGIIESPLMNFVVMILPTVIFFSALTSLFYYWGVLPRIVYGFAWLMKKIMRLSGPESVAAAGNIFLGQTESPLLVKPYLDKMTMSEMLCLMSGGMATIAGGVLAAYIGFLGGDDPVQQIMFAKHLLAASVMSAPAAIVAAKMLLPEKEKFETKLEVSKADMGANALEAISKGTTDGLRLAVNVGAMLLVFIALMSMANFILLKVGDWTTLNIWIANHTQYDNLSFNMILG
;
A
#
# COMPACT_ATOMS: atom_id res chain seq x y z
N MET A 1 -3.06 -22.36 9.92
CA MET A 1 -2.89 -22.42 8.46
C MET A 1 -4.25 -22.71 7.85
N ILE A 2 -4.83 -21.77 7.10
CA ILE A 2 -5.97 -22.10 6.24
C ILE A 2 -5.41 -23.08 5.21
N GLN A 3 -5.90 -24.32 5.19
CA GLN A 3 -5.57 -25.27 4.13
C GLN A 3 -6.03 -24.66 2.81
N THR A 4 -5.10 -24.10 2.05
CA THR A 4 -5.38 -23.67 0.69
C THR A 4 -5.53 -24.93 -0.14
N SER A 5 -6.77 -25.34 -0.34
CA SER A 5 -7.17 -26.23 -1.43
C SER A 5 -6.40 -25.76 -2.66
N GLY A 6 -5.61 -26.64 -3.28
CA GLY A 6 -4.80 -26.30 -4.46
C GLY A 6 -5.66 -25.72 -5.59
N PHE A 7 -5.03 -25.34 -6.70
CA PHE A 7 -5.73 -24.78 -7.85
C PHE A 7 -6.89 -25.70 -8.30
N SER A 8 -8.11 -25.24 -8.09
CA SER A 8 -9.35 -25.92 -8.51
C SER A 8 -10.15 -25.04 -9.44
N ILE A 9 -10.97 -25.64 -10.31
CA ILE A 9 -11.88 -24.89 -11.19
C ILE A 9 -12.80 -24.00 -10.36
N GLU A 10 -13.25 -24.48 -9.20
CA GLU A 10 -14.06 -23.70 -8.27
C GLU A 10 -13.32 -22.47 -7.74
N SER A 11 -12.06 -22.61 -7.32
CA SER A 11 -11.24 -21.48 -6.85
C SER A 11 -11.02 -20.43 -7.95
N LEU A 12 -10.83 -20.88 -9.20
CA LEU A 12 -10.69 -20.00 -10.36
C LEU A 12 -11.99 -19.25 -10.65
N LEU A 13 -13.13 -19.96 -10.67
CA LEU A 13 -14.44 -19.36 -10.91
C LEU A 13 -14.81 -18.35 -9.82
N ARG A 14 -14.52 -18.66 -8.55
CA ARG A 14 -14.69 -17.73 -7.44
C ARG A 14 -13.83 -16.47 -7.60
N GLY A 15 -12.56 -16.63 -7.99
CA GLY A 15 -11.67 -15.50 -8.27
C GLY A 15 -12.17 -14.62 -9.43
N LEU A 16 -12.60 -15.24 -10.54
CA LEU A 16 -13.20 -14.53 -11.68
C LEU A 16 -14.49 -13.80 -11.29
N LEU A 17 -15.35 -14.43 -10.49
CA LEU A 17 -16.57 -13.80 -9.97
C LEU A 17 -16.23 -12.60 -9.07
N GLY A 18 -15.20 -12.71 -8.24
CA GLY A 18 -14.69 -11.59 -7.44
C GLY A 18 -14.28 -10.41 -8.32
N ILE A 19 -13.42 -10.63 -9.33
CA ILE A 19 -13.01 -9.57 -10.27
C ILE A 19 -14.23 -8.98 -10.99
N ALA A 20 -15.13 -9.83 -11.50
CA ALA A 20 -16.34 -9.38 -12.20
C ALA A 20 -17.25 -8.54 -11.29
N SER A 21 -17.38 -8.90 -10.02
CA SER A 21 -18.19 -8.16 -9.04
C SER A 21 -17.62 -6.77 -8.78
N LEU A 22 -16.29 -6.64 -8.60
CA LEU A 22 -15.64 -5.34 -8.40
C LEU A 22 -15.79 -4.44 -9.64
N LEU A 23 -15.63 -5.01 -10.85
CA LEU A 23 -15.85 -4.29 -12.10
C LEU A 23 -17.31 -3.86 -12.26
N LEU A 24 -18.26 -4.72 -11.85
CA LEU A 24 -19.69 -4.41 -11.89
C LEU A 24 -20.04 -3.27 -10.93
N ILE A 25 -19.47 -3.25 -9.73
CA ILE A 25 -19.61 -2.15 -8.78
C ILE A 25 -19.07 -0.86 -9.41
N ALA A 26 -17.85 -0.88 -9.94
CA ALA A 26 -17.25 0.28 -10.60
C ALA A 26 -18.10 0.77 -11.80
N PHE A 27 -18.69 -0.16 -12.56
CA PHE A 27 -19.59 0.15 -13.67
C PHE A 27 -20.92 0.75 -13.19
N ALA A 28 -21.51 0.20 -12.12
CA ALA A 28 -22.77 0.65 -11.55
C ALA A 28 -22.66 2.10 -11.07
N PHE A 29 -21.57 2.43 -10.38
CA PHE A 29 -21.27 3.77 -9.86
C PHE A 29 -20.53 4.68 -10.86
N SER A 30 -20.33 4.23 -12.11
CA SER A 30 -19.67 5.04 -13.14
C SER A 30 -20.50 6.27 -13.51
N ARG A 31 -19.86 7.45 -13.50
CA ARG A 31 -20.47 8.72 -13.94
C ARG A 31 -20.84 8.70 -15.43
N ASN A 32 -20.15 7.93 -16.25
CA ASN A 32 -20.43 7.81 -17.68
C ASN A 32 -20.12 6.41 -18.22
N ARG A 33 -21.07 5.48 -18.05
CA ARG A 33 -20.94 4.08 -18.49
C ARG A 33 -20.57 3.91 -19.97
N LYS A 34 -21.02 4.82 -20.84
CA LYS A 34 -20.71 4.78 -22.29
C LYS A 34 -19.30 5.27 -22.64
N GLY A 35 -18.68 6.04 -21.75
CA GLY A 35 -17.33 6.61 -21.96
C GLY A 35 -16.20 5.73 -21.45
N ILE A 36 -16.50 4.57 -20.83
CA ILE A 36 -15.48 3.67 -20.29
C ILE A 36 -14.62 3.13 -21.44
N ASP A 37 -13.31 3.34 -21.37
CA ASP A 37 -12.36 2.72 -22.29
C ASP A 37 -12.09 1.27 -21.87
N TRP A 38 -12.86 0.34 -22.44
CA TRP A 38 -12.71 -1.09 -22.20
C TRP A 38 -11.34 -1.64 -22.65
N LYS A 39 -10.63 -0.98 -23.56
CA LYS A 39 -9.26 -1.37 -23.92
C LYS A 39 -8.30 -1.06 -22.78
N LEU A 40 -8.47 0.07 -22.09
CA LEU A 40 -7.70 0.40 -20.88
C LEU A 40 -8.01 -0.58 -19.75
N VAL A 41 -9.28 -0.88 -19.50
CA VAL A 41 -9.71 -1.86 -18.48
C VAL A 41 -9.09 -3.23 -18.75
N GLY A 42 -9.23 -3.75 -19.98
CA GLY A 42 -8.69 -5.04 -20.37
C GLY A 42 -7.16 -5.10 -20.27
N LYS A 43 -6.45 -4.04 -20.67
CA LYS A 43 -4.99 -3.96 -20.51
C LYS A 43 -4.55 -3.88 -19.05
N GLY A 44 -5.26 -3.12 -18.21
CA GLY A 44 -4.93 -3.00 -16.79
C GLY A 44 -5.12 -4.32 -16.03
N LEU A 45 -6.20 -5.04 -16.30
CA LEU A 45 -6.41 -6.40 -15.79
C LEU A 45 -5.37 -7.37 -16.35
N GLY A 46 -5.07 -7.27 -17.64
CA GLY A 46 -4.02 -8.07 -18.30
C GLY A 46 -2.65 -7.87 -17.65
N ILE A 47 -2.25 -6.63 -17.36
CA ILE A 47 -0.98 -6.33 -16.66
C ILE A 47 -0.96 -7.02 -15.29
N GLN A 48 -2.05 -6.92 -14.50
CA GLN A 48 -2.12 -7.55 -13.18
C GLN A 48 -2.01 -9.07 -13.27
N ILE A 49 -2.74 -9.71 -14.18
CA ILE A 49 -2.71 -11.17 -14.36
C ILE A 49 -1.34 -11.62 -14.85
N ILE A 50 -0.77 -10.95 -15.86
CA ILE A 50 0.57 -11.25 -16.38
C ILE A 50 1.59 -11.11 -15.26
N PHE A 51 1.55 -10.02 -14.51
CA PHE A 51 2.50 -9.78 -13.42
C PHE A 51 2.37 -10.79 -12.29
N ALA A 52 1.14 -11.14 -11.89
CA ALA A 52 0.89 -12.20 -10.92
C ALA A 52 1.45 -13.55 -11.39
N LEU A 53 1.24 -13.91 -12.66
CA LEU A 53 1.79 -15.13 -13.24
C LEU A 53 3.32 -15.09 -13.31
N LEU A 54 3.92 -13.95 -13.67
CA LEU A 54 5.37 -13.79 -13.67
C LEU A 54 5.94 -14.03 -12.26
N ILE A 55 5.39 -13.41 -11.22
CA ILE A 55 5.88 -13.57 -9.85
C ILE A 55 5.65 -14.99 -9.31
N LEU A 56 4.47 -15.58 -9.58
CA LEU A 56 4.08 -16.87 -8.99
C LEU A 56 4.60 -18.09 -9.76
N LYS A 57 4.82 -17.98 -11.08
CA LYS A 57 5.17 -19.13 -11.93
C LYS A 57 6.54 -19.04 -12.57
N VAL A 58 7.13 -17.86 -12.74
CA VAL A 58 8.45 -17.72 -13.37
C VAL A 58 9.52 -17.65 -12.28
N PRO A 59 10.37 -18.70 -12.12
CA PRO A 59 11.33 -18.77 -11.03
C PRO A 59 12.29 -17.57 -11.01
N PHE A 60 12.76 -17.14 -12.19
CA PHE A 60 13.66 -15.99 -12.30
C PHE A 60 13.06 -14.70 -11.70
N VAL A 61 11.78 -14.42 -11.97
CA VAL A 61 11.09 -13.24 -11.44
C VAL A 61 10.84 -13.40 -9.94
N SER A 62 10.39 -14.59 -9.51
CA SER A 62 10.23 -14.93 -8.09
C SER A 62 11.52 -14.70 -7.29
N THR A 63 12.65 -15.21 -7.77
CA THR A 63 13.97 -15.02 -7.15
C THR A 63 14.38 -13.56 -7.13
N GLY A 64 14.05 -12.79 -8.17
CA GLY A 64 14.25 -11.34 -8.19
C GLY A 64 13.50 -10.63 -7.07
N PHE A 65 12.23 -10.95 -6.85
CA PHE A 65 11.45 -10.39 -5.74
C PHE A 65 11.94 -10.87 -4.37
N GLU A 66 12.40 -12.11 -4.25
CA GLU A 66 13.04 -12.61 -3.02
C GLU A 66 14.35 -11.87 -2.72
N PHE A 67 15.14 -11.56 -3.75
CA PHE A 67 16.34 -10.74 -3.59
C PHE A 67 15.99 -9.34 -3.09
N VAL A 68 14.96 -8.69 -3.66
CA VAL A 68 14.48 -7.41 -3.15
C VAL A 68 13.97 -7.55 -1.70
N GLY A 69 13.24 -8.63 -1.38
CA GLY A 69 12.80 -8.91 -0.01
C GLY A 69 13.96 -9.04 0.98
N LYS A 70 15.07 -9.68 0.58
CA LYS A 70 16.30 -9.75 1.38
C LYS A 70 16.92 -8.38 1.61
N ILE A 71 16.89 -7.50 0.61
CA ILE A 71 17.33 -6.10 0.77
C ILE A 71 16.48 -5.40 1.83
N PHE A 72 15.15 -5.52 1.76
CA PHE A 72 14.25 -4.92 2.76
C PHE A 72 14.51 -5.48 4.18
N ALA A 73 14.61 -6.80 4.34
CA ALA A 73 14.95 -7.42 5.62
C ALA A 73 16.28 -6.91 6.16
N LYS A 74 17.29 -6.74 5.30
CA LYS A 74 18.59 -6.18 5.70
C LYS A 74 18.49 -4.71 6.11
N ILE A 75 17.72 -3.89 5.40
CA ILE A 75 17.48 -2.48 5.76
C ILE A 75 16.77 -2.38 7.11
N ILE A 76 15.80 -3.27 7.39
CA ILE A 76 15.16 -3.37 8.70
C ILE A 76 16.18 -3.68 9.79
N SER A 77 17.16 -4.58 9.55
CA SER A 77 18.22 -4.86 10.52
C SER A 77 19.06 -3.63 10.89
N PHE A 78 19.32 -2.71 9.94
CA PHE A 78 20.03 -1.46 10.24
C PHE A 78 19.19 -0.51 11.10
N THR A 79 17.86 -0.56 10.96
CA THR A 79 16.96 0.19 11.84
C THR A 79 16.99 -0.39 13.26
N GLN A 80 17.09 -1.71 13.39
CA GLN A 80 17.21 -2.38 14.69
C GLN A 80 18.46 -1.93 15.43
N ASP A 81 19.61 -1.75 14.75
CA ASP A 81 20.82 -1.19 15.38
C ASP A 81 20.57 0.18 16.02
N GLY A 82 19.87 1.07 15.31
CA GLY A 82 19.49 2.39 15.84
C GLY A 82 18.46 2.31 16.97
N THR A 83 17.53 1.35 16.89
CA THR A 83 16.51 1.12 17.92
C THR A 83 17.14 0.58 19.21
N MET A 84 18.07 -0.37 19.08
CA MET A 84 18.85 -0.92 20.19
C MET A 84 19.68 0.19 20.86
N PHE A 85 20.34 1.04 20.08
CA PHE A 85 21.09 2.17 20.63
C PHE A 85 20.21 3.12 21.47
N LEU A 86 18.96 3.36 21.05
CA LEU A 86 18.05 4.28 21.74
C LEU A 86 17.34 3.68 22.95
N PHE A 87 16.99 2.39 22.90
CA PHE A 87 16.04 1.78 23.84
C PHE A 87 16.58 0.56 24.61
N SER A 88 17.80 0.08 24.32
CA SER A 88 18.41 -0.97 25.14
C SER A 88 18.90 -0.42 26.47
N SER A 89 18.80 -1.24 27.51
CA SER A 89 19.36 -0.92 28.82
C SER A 89 20.89 -0.97 28.76
N PHE A 90 21.56 0.03 29.33
CA PHE A 90 23.03 0.06 29.42
C PHE A 90 23.60 -1.05 30.31
N GLU A 91 22.80 -1.62 31.21
CA GLU A 91 23.24 -2.70 32.10
C GLU A 91 23.12 -4.07 31.42
N THR A 92 21.99 -4.33 30.75
CA THR A 92 21.68 -5.65 30.17
C THR A 92 22.02 -5.76 28.68
N GLY A 93 22.20 -4.64 27.99
CA GLY A 93 22.47 -4.58 26.55
C GLY A 93 21.29 -5.01 25.67
N ILE A 94 20.09 -5.15 26.25
CA ILE A 94 18.87 -5.57 25.55
C ILE A 94 17.73 -4.59 25.79
N ILE A 95 16.74 -4.59 24.89
CA ILE A 95 15.46 -3.91 25.12
C ILE A 95 14.65 -4.77 26.11
N GLU A 96 14.30 -4.18 27.26
CA GLU A 96 13.56 -4.89 28.30
C GLU A 96 12.12 -5.22 27.87
N SER A 97 11.56 -6.29 28.44
CA SER A 97 10.24 -6.79 28.04
C SER A 97 9.11 -5.75 27.98
N PRO A 98 8.99 -4.75 28.89
CA PRO A 98 7.97 -3.71 28.78
C PRO A 98 8.09 -2.83 27.53
N LEU A 99 9.31 -2.66 27.01
CA LEU A 99 9.60 -1.88 25.82
C LEU A 99 9.51 -2.69 24.53
N MET A 100 9.40 -4.02 24.59
CA MET A 100 9.20 -4.90 23.42
C MET A 100 7.77 -4.80 22.87
N ASN A 101 7.38 -3.62 22.40
CA ASN A 101 6.03 -3.30 21.93
C ASN A 101 6.06 -2.61 20.56
N PHE A 102 4.88 -2.39 19.97
CA PHE A 102 4.73 -1.80 18.64
C PHE A 102 5.44 -0.44 18.48
N VAL A 103 5.40 0.41 19.50
CA VAL A 103 5.97 1.76 19.44
C VAL A 103 7.48 1.71 19.31
N VAL A 104 8.14 0.83 20.05
CA VAL A 104 9.61 0.72 20.05
C VAL A 104 10.11 -0.17 18.90
N MET A 105 9.40 -1.25 18.59
CA MET A 105 9.90 -2.25 17.62
C MET A 105 9.55 -1.93 16.17
N ILE A 106 8.47 -1.18 15.91
CA ILE A 106 7.93 -1.00 14.54
C ILE A 106 8.01 0.45 14.06
N LEU A 107 7.67 1.43 14.91
CA LEU A 107 7.64 2.83 14.47
C LEU A 107 9.00 3.41 14.04
N PRO A 108 10.15 3.05 14.65
CA PRO A 108 11.45 3.53 14.17
C PRO A 108 11.74 3.15 12.72
N THR A 109 11.20 2.01 12.24
CA THR A 109 11.33 1.58 10.84
C THR A 109 10.67 2.58 9.90
N VAL A 110 9.51 3.15 10.27
CA VAL A 110 8.84 4.18 9.48
C VAL A 110 9.71 5.44 9.35
N ILE A 111 10.33 5.86 10.46
CA ILE A 111 11.19 7.05 10.50
C ILE A 111 12.43 6.85 9.61
N PHE A 112 13.12 5.71 9.78
CA PHE A 112 14.32 5.40 9.01
C PHE A 112 14.04 5.26 7.52
N PHE A 113 12.97 4.56 7.12
CA PHE A 113 12.61 4.43 5.72
C PHE A 113 12.16 5.74 5.09
N SER A 114 11.55 6.65 5.85
CA SER A 114 11.24 8.00 5.37
C SER A 114 12.53 8.78 5.07
N ALA A 115 13.51 8.72 5.97
CA ALA A 115 14.83 9.32 5.75
C ALA A 115 15.56 8.72 4.54
N LEU A 116 15.52 7.40 4.39
CA LEU A 116 16.14 6.69 3.27
C LEU A 116 15.47 7.01 1.93
N THR A 117 14.14 7.06 1.91
CA THR A 117 13.36 7.48 0.74
C THR A 117 13.73 8.90 0.31
N SER A 118 13.83 9.82 1.28
CA SER A 118 14.24 11.20 1.02
C SER A 118 15.65 11.29 0.43
N LEU A 119 16.59 10.50 0.95
CA LEU A 119 17.96 10.41 0.43
C LEU A 119 18.00 9.86 -1.02
N PHE A 120 17.26 8.79 -1.31
CA PHE A 120 17.17 8.24 -2.67
C PHE A 120 16.49 9.19 -3.64
N TYR A 121 15.57 10.02 -3.15
CA TYR A 121 15.01 11.10 -3.93
C TYR A 121 16.07 12.16 -4.26
N TYR A 122 16.82 12.63 -3.25
CA TYR A 122 17.89 13.62 -3.42
C TYR A 122 18.96 13.14 -4.43
N TRP A 123 19.38 11.87 -4.37
CA TRP A 123 20.31 11.27 -5.34
C TRP A 123 19.71 11.00 -6.73
N GLY A 124 18.40 11.24 -6.91
CA GLY A 124 17.70 10.99 -8.16
C GLY A 124 17.54 9.49 -8.49
N VAL A 125 17.76 8.58 -7.54
CA VAL A 125 17.54 7.14 -7.75
C VAL A 125 16.05 6.87 -7.89
N LEU A 126 15.25 7.36 -6.93
CA LEU A 126 13.81 7.13 -6.92
C LEU A 126 13.09 7.79 -8.12
N PRO A 127 13.33 9.06 -8.48
CA PRO A 127 12.78 9.66 -9.69
C PRO A 127 13.05 8.87 -10.98
N ARG A 128 14.24 8.27 -11.13
CA ARG A 128 14.58 7.44 -12.31
C ARG A 128 13.75 6.16 -12.34
N ILE A 129 13.58 5.49 -11.20
CA ILE A 129 12.75 4.28 -11.09
C ILE A 129 11.30 4.63 -11.42
N VAL A 130 10.76 5.69 -10.80
CA VAL A 130 9.39 6.17 -11.04
C VAL A 130 9.18 6.51 -12.52
N TYR A 131 10.13 7.22 -13.15
CA TYR A 131 10.05 7.54 -14.58
C TYR A 131 9.96 6.27 -15.45
N GLY A 132 10.72 5.22 -15.13
CA GLY A 132 10.67 3.94 -15.83
C GLY A 132 9.29 3.27 -15.77
N PHE A 133 8.71 3.19 -14.56
CA PHE A 133 7.35 2.65 -14.37
C PHE A 133 6.28 3.53 -15.02
N ALA A 134 6.41 4.85 -14.90
CA ALA A 134 5.49 5.81 -15.50
C ALA A 134 5.50 5.68 -17.03
N TRP A 135 6.69 5.57 -17.63
CA TRP A 135 6.83 5.35 -19.07
C TRP A 135 6.16 4.05 -19.52
N LEU A 136 6.34 2.96 -18.76
CA LEU A 136 5.73 1.67 -19.04
C LEU A 136 4.20 1.77 -18.99
N MET A 137 3.66 2.35 -17.92
CA MET A 137 2.21 2.54 -17.74
C MET A 137 1.62 3.44 -18.81
N LYS A 138 2.24 4.59 -19.10
CA LYS A 138 1.83 5.49 -20.18
C LYS A 138 1.76 4.76 -21.52
N LYS A 139 2.81 4.00 -21.87
CA LYS A 139 2.90 3.31 -23.16
C LYS A 139 1.84 2.22 -23.31
N ILE A 140 1.59 1.44 -22.26
CA ILE A 140 0.65 0.32 -22.33
C ILE A 140 -0.79 0.82 -22.17
N MET A 141 -1.07 1.62 -21.15
CA MET A 141 -2.42 2.02 -20.72
C MET A 141 -2.92 3.33 -21.34
N ARG A 142 -2.08 4.08 -22.07
CA ARG A 142 -2.43 5.35 -22.76
C ARG A 142 -2.91 6.46 -21.82
N LEU A 143 -2.30 6.54 -20.65
CA LEU A 143 -2.58 7.55 -19.64
C LEU A 143 -1.86 8.88 -19.95
N SER A 144 -2.21 9.92 -19.20
CA SER A 144 -1.48 11.18 -19.25
C SER A 144 -0.09 11.05 -18.64
N GLY A 145 0.79 12.00 -18.95
CA GLY A 145 2.14 12.04 -18.37
C GLY A 145 2.10 12.16 -16.84
N PRO A 146 1.47 13.20 -16.28
CA PRO A 146 1.33 13.39 -14.85
C PRO A 146 0.62 12.23 -14.14
N GLU A 147 -0.46 11.71 -14.69
CA GLU A 147 -1.17 10.56 -14.11
C GLU A 147 -0.29 9.32 -14.03
N SER A 148 0.50 9.04 -15.07
CA SER A 148 1.42 7.91 -15.09
C SER A 148 2.53 8.05 -14.05
N VAL A 149 3.05 9.27 -13.87
CA VAL A 149 4.08 9.57 -12.87
C VAL A 149 3.52 9.41 -11.45
N ALA A 150 2.31 9.91 -11.19
CA ALA A 150 1.66 9.74 -9.89
C ALA A 150 1.34 8.27 -9.59
N ALA A 151 0.81 7.52 -10.55
CA ALA A 151 0.55 6.08 -10.39
C ALA A 151 1.85 5.30 -10.14
N ALA A 152 2.93 5.63 -10.83
CA ALA A 152 4.25 5.01 -10.61
C ALA A 152 4.86 5.41 -9.26
N GLY A 153 4.71 6.67 -8.87
CA GLY A 153 5.14 7.20 -7.59
C GLY A 153 4.51 6.44 -6.43
N ASN A 154 3.19 6.23 -6.51
CA ASN A 154 2.40 5.54 -5.49
C ASN A 154 2.86 4.09 -5.20
N ILE A 155 3.60 3.44 -6.11
CA ILE A 155 4.19 2.11 -5.85
C ILE A 155 5.19 2.15 -4.68
N PHE A 156 5.88 3.29 -4.51
CA PHE A 156 6.99 3.46 -3.56
C PHE A 156 6.73 4.54 -2.51
N LEU A 157 6.03 5.60 -2.90
CA LEU A 157 5.74 6.79 -2.11
C LEU A 157 4.31 6.74 -1.59
N GLY A 158 4.07 7.42 -0.47
CA GLY A 158 2.73 7.54 0.10
C GLY A 158 1.80 8.48 -0.67
N GLN A 159 0.52 8.42 -0.33
CA GLN A 159 -0.55 9.27 -0.87
C GLN A 159 -0.27 10.78 -0.74
N THR A 160 0.53 11.21 0.23
CA THR A 160 0.90 12.62 0.43
C THR A 160 2.16 13.04 -0.34
N GLU A 161 3.01 12.08 -0.70
CA GLU A 161 4.32 12.29 -1.33
C GLU A 161 4.25 12.17 -2.85
N SER A 162 3.49 11.19 -3.35
CA SER A 162 3.34 10.97 -4.79
C SER A 162 2.77 12.19 -5.55
N PRO A 163 1.78 12.94 -5.02
CA PRO A 163 1.30 14.16 -5.68
C PRO A 163 2.38 15.23 -5.85
N LEU A 164 3.41 15.24 -4.99
CA LEU A 164 4.52 16.21 -5.09
C LEU A 164 5.36 15.99 -6.36
N LEU A 165 5.41 14.76 -6.87
CA LEU A 165 6.09 14.43 -8.13
C LEU A 165 5.49 15.16 -9.34
N VAL A 166 4.22 15.52 -9.24
CA VAL A 166 3.43 16.12 -10.31
C VAL A 166 2.86 17.47 -9.91
N LYS A 167 3.39 18.07 -8.83
CA LYS A 167 2.93 19.35 -8.27
C LYS A 167 2.68 20.45 -9.32
N PRO A 168 3.55 20.68 -10.32
CA PRO A 168 3.33 21.72 -11.34
C PRO A 168 2.12 21.47 -12.26
N TYR A 169 1.60 20.24 -12.27
CA TYR A 169 0.53 19.78 -13.14
C TYR A 169 -0.80 19.59 -12.41
N LEU A 170 -0.83 19.60 -11.07
CA LEU A 170 -2.03 19.33 -10.27
C LEU A 170 -3.20 20.27 -10.63
N ASP A 171 -2.93 21.57 -10.77
CA ASP A 171 -3.97 22.57 -11.09
C ASP A 171 -4.50 22.44 -12.53
N LYS A 172 -3.80 21.69 -13.38
CA LYS A 172 -4.15 21.47 -14.78
C LYS A 172 -4.74 20.08 -15.04
N MET A 173 -4.82 19.24 -14.01
CA MET A 173 -5.36 17.90 -14.14
C MET A 173 -6.88 17.94 -14.35
N THR A 174 -7.38 17.07 -15.22
CA THR A 174 -8.81 16.82 -15.33
C THR A 174 -9.31 16.12 -14.06
N MET A 175 -10.62 16.15 -13.84
CA MET A 175 -11.23 15.43 -12.71
C MET A 175 -10.96 13.92 -12.74
N SER A 176 -10.82 13.33 -13.94
CA SER A 176 -10.50 11.90 -14.10
C SER A 176 -9.05 11.61 -13.72
N GLU A 177 -8.10 12.45 -14.12
CA GLU A 177 -6.69 12.36 -13.70
C GLU A 177 -6.56 12.53 -12.18
N MET A 178 -7.27 13.51 -11.61
CA MET A 178 -7.26 13.76 -10.17
C MET A 178 -7.84 12.58 -9.38
N LEU A 179 -8.96 12.00 -9.84
CA LEU A 179 -9.52 10.80 -9.22
C LEU A 179 -8.53 9.63 -9.30
N CYS A 180 -7.85 9.45 -10.43
CA CYS A 180 -6.85 8.38 -10.57
C CYS A 180 -5.66 8.58 -9.65
N LEU A 181 -5.16 9.81 -9.52
CA LEU A 181 -4.08 10.16 -8.58
C LEU A 181 -4.49 9.84 -7.14
N MET A 182 -5.68 10.25 -6.72
CA MET A 182 -6.20 9.99 -5.37
C MET A 182 -6.43 8.50 -5.13
N SER A 183 -7.08 7.82 -6.07
CA SER A 183 -7.36 6.37 -5.97
C SER A 183 -6.07 5.57 -5.93
N GLY A 184 -5.06 5.96 -6.71
CA GLY A 184 -3.73 5.36 -6.69
C GLY A 184 -3.06 5.45 -5.32
N GLY A 185 -3.14 6.61 -4.66
CA GLY A 185 -2.56 6.80 -3.33
C GLY A 185 -3.28 5.99 -2.24
N MET A 186 -4.59 5.80 -2.37
CA MET A 186 -5.39 4.99 -1.44
C MET A 186 -5.24 3.48 -1.67
N ALA A 187 -4.91 3.07 -2.89
CA ALA A 187 -4.78 1.66 -3.25
C ALA A 187 -3.41 1.07 -2.93
N THR A 188 -2.38 1.89 -2.73
CA THR A 188 -1.01 1.45 -2.47
C THR A 188 -0.56 1.77 -1.04
N ILE A 189 0.60 1.23 -0.66
CA ILE A 189 1.22 1.46 0.64
C ILE A 189 2.58 2.13 0.43
N ALA A 190 2.87 3.17 1.21
CA ALA A 190 4.17 3.84 1.21
C ALA A 190 5.29 2.90 1.67
N GLY A 191 6.51 3.07 1.14
CA GLY A 191 7.66 2.22 1.48
C GLY A 191 7.95 2.13 2.98
N GLY A 192 7.78 3.23 3.73
CA GLY A 192 7.99 3.24 5.18
C GLY A 192 6.99 2.40 5.98
N VAL A 193 5.71 2.47 5.60
CA VAL A 193 4.66 1.65 6.24
C VAL A 193 4.74 0.20 5.78
N LEU A 194 5.14 -0.04 4.53
CA LEU A 194 5.42 -1.38 4.00
C LEU A 194 6.53 -2.06 4.81
N ALA A 195 7.61 -1.36 5.12
CA ALA A 195 8.68 -1.91 5.97
C ALA A 195 8.21 -2.21 7.40
N ALA A 196 7.38 -1.33 7.98
CA ALA A 196 6.75 -1.59 9.27
C ALA A 196 5.88 -2.87 9.25
N TYR A 197 5.09 -3.10 8.19
CA TYR A 197 4.31 -4.32 8.05
C TYR A 197 5.18 -5.56 7.85
N ILE A 198 6.30 -5.47 7.12
CA ILE A 198 7.25 -6.58 6.98
C ILE A 198 7.82 -6.94 8.36
N GLY A 199 8.27 -5.95 9.14
CA GLY A 199 8.80 -6.18 10.49
C GLY A 199 7.74 -6.75 11.44
N PHE A 200 6.52 -6.22 11.39
CA PHE A 200 5.44 -6.67 12.27
C PHE A 200 4.94 -8.08 11.92
N LEU A 201 4.66 -8.36 10.65
CA LEU A 201 4.12 -9.65 10.21
C LEU A 201 5.18 -10.75 10.15
N GLY A 202 6.42 -10.40 9.80
CA GLY A 202 7.53 -11.33 9.76
C GLY A 202 8.18 -11.61 11.12
N GLY A 203 7.95 -10.73 12.11
CA GLY A 203 8.58 -10.82 13.42
C GLY A 203 10.11 -10.89 13.31
N ASP A 204 10.71 -11.76 14.10
CA ASP A 204 12.17 -11.99 14.10
C ASP A 204 12.63 -13.07 13.11
N ASP A 205 11.72 -13.64 12.30
CA ASP A 205 12.06 -14.69 11.32
C ASP A 205 12.38 -14.09 9.94
N PRO A 206 13.65 -14.13 9.49
CA PRO A 206 14.04 -13.57 8.19
C PRO A 206 13.31 -14.22 7.00
N VAL A 207 12.93 -15.50 7.11
CA VAL A 207 12.22 -16.21 6.04
C VAL A 207 10.81 -15.66 5.89
N GLN A 208 10.12 -15.40 7.00
CA GLN A 208 8.80 -14.77 7.00
C GLN A 208 8.87 -13.33 6.54
N GLN A 209 9.86 -12.55 6.98
CA GLN A 209 10.06 -11.18 6.50
C GLN A 209 10.24 -11.14 4.97
N ILE A 210 11.06 -12.03 4.40
CA ILE A 210 11.24 -12.12 2.93
C ILE A 210 9.93 -12.51 2.24
N MET A 211 9.17 -13.45 2.82
CA MET A 211 7.86 -13.84 2.29
C MET A 211 6.90 -12.66 2.28
N PHE A 212 6.71 -11.96 3.40
CA PHE A 212 5.81 -10.80 3.48
C PHE A 212 6.30 -9.64 2.59
N ALA A 213 7.62 -9.39 2.53
CA ALA A 213 8.19 -8.40 1.63
C ALA A 213 7.84 -8.71 0.17
N LYS A 214 8.01 -9.97 -0.27
CA LYS A 214 7.64 -10.41 -1.62
C LYS A 214 6.16 -10.15 -1.91
N HIS A 215 5.26 -10.52 -0.99
CA HIS A 215 3.82 -10.34 -1.18
C HIS A 215 3.41 -8.86 -1.18
N LEU A 216 3.92 -8.06 -0.24
CA LEU A 216 3.60 -6.63 -0.13
C LEU A 216 4.16 -5.84 -1.31
N LEU A 217 5.38 -6.12 -1.76
CA LEU A 217 5.95 -5.49 -2.95
C LEU A 217 5.17 -5.86 -4.22
N ALA A 218 4.80 -7.13 -4.38
CA ALA A 218 3.96 -7.55 -5.50
C ALA A 218 2.60 -6.84 -5.47
N ALA A 219 1.97 -6.76 -4.30
CA ALA A 219 0.70 -6.08 -4.11
C ALA A 219 0.79 -4.58 -4.43
N SER A 220 1.83 -3.86 -3.98
CA SER A 220 2.03 -2.45 -4.30
C SER A 220 2.16 -2.20 -5.81
N VAL A 221 2.92 -3.03 -6.53
CA VAL A 221 3.07 -2.89 -7.99
C VAL A 221 1.76 -3.22 -8.72
N MET A 222 1.04 -4.25 -8.30
CA MET A 222 -0.25 -4.64 -8.90
C MET A 222 -1.37 -3.63 -8.62
N SER A 223 -1.29 -2.92 -7.50
CA SER A 223 -2.32 -1.95 -7.09
C SER A 223 -2.33 -0.70 -7.96
N ALA A 224 -1.19 -0.30 -8.55
CA ALA A 224 -1.14 0.83 -9.47
C ALA A 224 -2.06 0.65 -10.71
N PRO A 225 -1.93 -0.40 -11.55
CA PRO A 225 -2.84 -0.63 -12.65
C PRO A 225 -4.28 -0.95 -12.19
N ALA A 226 -4.47 -1.57 -11.02
CA ALA A 226 -5.80 -1.82 -10.46
C ALA A 226 -6.54 -0.51 -10.12
N ALA A 227 -5.85 0.42 -9.47
CA ALA A 227 -6.37 1.74 -9.14
C ALA A 227 -6.72 2.54 -10.39
N ILE A 228 -5.87 2.49 -11.41
CA ILE A 228 -6.14 3.12 -12.71
C ILE A 228 -7.41 2.55 -13.34
N VAL A 229 -7.57 1.22 -13.35
CA VAL A 229 -8.78 0.57 -13.88
C VAL A 229 -10.02 1.04 -13.13
N ALA A 230 -10.00 1.00 -11.80
CA ALA A 230 -11.13 1.43 -10.97
C ALA A 230 -11.47 2.91 -11.19
N ALA A 231 -10.47 3.79 -11.15
CA ALA A 231 -10.66 5.23 -11.33
C ALA A 231 -11.21 5.57 -12.71
N LYS A 232 -10.65 5.00 -13.79
CA LYS A 232 -11.11 5.25 -15.16
C LYS A 232 -12.45 4.60 -15.48
N MET A 233 -12.88 3.58 -14.74
CA MET A 233 -14.25 3.08 -14.82
C MET A 233 -15.24 4.01 -14.10
N LEU A 234 -14.91 4.46 -12.89
CA LEU A 234 -15.76 5.35 -12.09
C LEU A 234 -15.94 6.73 -12.74
N LEU A 235 -14.84 7.31 -13.22
CA LEU A 235 -14.84 8.61 -13.91
C LEU A 235 -13.99 8.53 -15.19
N PRO A 236 -14.58 8.09 -16.32
CA PRO A 236 -13.86 7.99 -17.58
C PRO A 236 -13.39 9.36 -18.09
N GLU A 237 -12.21 9.36 -18.71
CA GLU A 237 -11.60 10.56 -19.30
C GLU A 237 -12.41 11.07 -20.49
N LYS A 238 -12.62 12.39 -20.56
CA LYS A 238 -13.34 13.05 -21.66
C LYS A 238 -12.55 14.19 -22.30
N GLU A 239 -11.63 14.76 -21.54
CA GLU A 239 -10.91 15.97 -21.91
C GLU A 239 -9.56 15.61 -22.51
N LYS A 240 -8.98 16.55 -23.26
CA LYS A 240 -7.60 16.40 -23.73
C LYS A 240 -6.69 16.59 -22.52
N PHE A 241 -5.75 15.67 -22.35
CA PHE A 241 -4.81 15.68 -21.23
C PHE A 241 -3.37 15.90 -21.70
N GLU A 242 -2.52 16.32 -20.76
CA GLU A 242 -1.11 16.55 -21.02
C GLU A 242 -0.37 15.21 -21.19
N THR A 243 0.35 15.07 -22.30
CA THR A 243 1.08 13.84 -22.57
C THR A 243 2.53 13.92 -22.15
N LYS A 244 3.08 15.12 -21.91
CA LYS A 244 4.47 15.29 -21.50
C LYS A 244 4.73 14.56 -20.18
N LEU A 245 5.71 13.65 -20.18
CA LEU A 245 6.06 12.87 -19.01
C LEU A 245 7.28 13.52 -18.35
N GLU A 246 7.05 14.19 -17.24
CA GLU A 246 8.07 14.83 -16.43
C GLU A 246 7.87 14.49 -14.97
N VAL A 247 8.96 14.18 -14.28
CA VAL A 247 8.97 14.03 -12.83
C VAL A 247 9.50 15.34 -12.27
N SER A 248 8.68 16.04 -11.48
CA SER A 248 9.12 17.24 -10.79
C SER A 248 10.31 16.91 -9.89
N LYS A 249 11.31 17.78 -9.86
CA LYS A 249 12.34 17.72 -8.82
C LYS A 249 11.76 18.39 -7.58
N ALA A 250 11.37 17.58 -6.59
CA ALA A 250 11.07 18.12 -5.27
C ALA A 250 12.35 18.68 -4.63
N ASP A 251 12.18 19.76 -3.87
CA ASP A 251 13.25 20.32 -3.05
C ASP A 251 13.47 19.40 -1.83
N MET A 252 14.54 18.61 -1.88
CA MET A 252 14.96 17.71 -0.81
C MET A 252 16.13 18.27 0.00
N GLY A 253 16.38 19.59 -0.05
CA GLY A 253 17.49 20.24 0.65
C GLY A 253 18.75 20.37 -0.21
N ALA A 254 19.75 21.08 0.31
CA ALA A 254 20.99 21.40 -0.40
C ALA A 254 21.97 20.21 -0.45
N ASN A 255 21.94 19.33 0.55
CA ASN A 255 22.87 18.21 0.67
C ASN A 255 22.20 16.92 1.22
N ALA A 256 22.92 15.80 1.15
CA ALA A 256 22.42 14.50 1.58
C ALA A 256 22.03 14.45 3.07
N LEU A 257 22.76 15.13 3.95
CA LEU A 257 22.45 15.16 5.38
C LEU A 257 21.17 15.95 5.66
N GLU A 258 20.95 17.04 4.93
CA GLU A 258 19.72 17.82 4.99
C GLU A 258 18.53 17.01 4.48
N ALA A 259 18.69 16.26 3.37
CA ALA A 259 17.67 15.36 2.84
C ALA A 259 17.27 14.28 3.87
N ILE A 260 18.26 13.67 4.52
CA ILE A 260 18.05 12.70 5.61
C ILE A 260 17.30 13.36 6.76
N SER A 261 17.73 14.53 7.22
CA SER A 261 17.12 15.23 8.37
C SER A 261 15.66 15.62 8.11
N LYS A 262 15.36 16.11 6.89
CA LYS A 262 14.00 16.40 6.45
C LYS A 262 13.14 15.14 6.41
N GLY A 263 13.66 14.08 5.78
CA GLY A 263 12.96 12.79 5.71
C GLY A 263 12.73 12.15 7.08
N THR A 264 13.65 12.28 8.02
CA THR A 264 13.48 11.86 9.43
C THR A 264 12.35 12.63 10.10
N THR A 265 12.25 13.95 9.88
CA THR A 265 11.19 14.78 10.47
C THR A 265 9.81 14.41 9.92
N ASP A 266 9.71 14.21 8.61
CA ASP A 266 8.47 13.76 7.96
C ASP A 266 8.08 12.35 8.44
N GLY A 267 9.07 11.47 8.56
CA GLY A 267 8.90 10.11 9.08
C GLY A 267 8.44 10.07 10.53
N LEU A 268 8.96 10.96 11.38
CA LEU A 268 8.54 11.09 12.78
C LEU A 268 7.06 11.50 12.87
N ARG A 269 6.64 12.50 12.09
CA ARG A 269 5.22 12.92 12.04
C ARG A 269 4.34 11.76 11.59
N LEU A 270 4.75 11.03 10.56
CA LEU A 270 4.03 9.85 10.07
C LEU A 270 3.93 8.77 11.16
N ALA A 271 5.04 8.44 11.83
CA ALA A 271 5.08 7.43 12.88
C ALA A 271 4.17 7.78 14.07
N VAL A 272 4.20 9.03 14.54
CA VAL A 272 3.31 9.52 15.61
C VAL A 272 1.85 9.44 15.17
N ASN A 273 1.53 9.86 13.95
CA ASN A 273 0.17 9.77 13.41
C ASN A 273 -0.31 8.31 13.34
N VAL A 274 0.53 7.38 12.90
CA VAL A 274 0.20 5.94 12.86
C VAL A 274 -0.08 5.42 14.27
N GLY A 275 0.79 5.70 15.24
CA GLY A 275 0.61 5.27 16.62
C GLY A 275 -0.66 5.81 17.26
N ALA A 276 -0.92 7.12 17.09
CA ALA A 276 -2.12 7.77 17.60
C ALA A 276 -3.40 7.22 16.95
N MET A 277 -3.40 7.04 15.63
CA MET A 277 -4.54 6.47 14.91
C MET A 277 -4.85 5.04 15.37
N LEU A 278 -3.83 4.18 15.47
CA LEU A 278 -4.03 2.81 15.95
C LEU A 278 -4.62 2.78 17.37
N LEU A 279 -4.10 3.60 18.28
CA LEU A 279 -4.63 3.71 19.64
C LEU A 279 -6.11 4.09 19.63
N VAL A 280 -6.46 5.16 18.92
CA VAL A 280 -7.85 5.67 18.87
C VAL A 280 -8.78 4.66 18.21
N PHE A 281 -8.41 4.08 17.06
CA PHE A 281 -9.26 3.12 16.36
C PHE A 281 -9.46 1.84 17.17
N ILE A 282 -8.43 1.30 17.82
CA ILE A 282 -8.57 0.11 18.67
C ILE A 282 -9.49 0.41 19.86
N ALA A 283 -9.34 1.57 20.50
CA ALA A 283 -10.20 1.99 21.60
C ALA A 283 -11.67 2.16 21.15
N LEU A 284 -11.90 2.80 20.00
CA LEU A 284 -13.24 2.97 19.43
C LEU A 284 -13.86 1.64 19.03
N MET A 285 -13.10 0.72 18.44
CA MET A 285 -13.58 -0.63 18.12
C MET A 285 -13.96 -1.40 19.39
N SER A 286 -13.14 -1.33 20.45
CA SER A 286 -13.46 -1.95 21.74
C SER A 286 -14.74 -1.37 22.35
N MET A 287 -14.89 -0.05 22.32
CA MET A 287 -16.10 0.64 22.77
C MET A 287 -17.33 0.24 21.94
N ALA A 288 -17.20 0.21 20.62
CA ALA A 288 -18.28 -0.20 19.71
C ALA A 288 -18.67 -1.66 19.94
N ASN A 289 -17.71 -2.57 20.09
CA ASN A 289 -17.94 -3.97 20.43
C ASN A 289 -18.71 -4.09 21.74
N PHE A 290 -18.32 -3.36 22.80
CA PHE A 290 -19.04 -3.39 24.07
C PHE A 290 -20.51 -2.98 23.93
N ILE A 291 -20.78 -1.92 23.15
CA ILE A 291 -22.15 -1.45 22.89
C ILE A 291 -22.93 -2.49 22.07
N LEU A 292 -22.34 -3.00 20.99
CA LEU A 292 -22.96 -3.97 20.10
C LEU A 292 -23.27 -5.29 20.80
N LEU A 293 -22.36 -5.78 21.65
CA LEU A 293 -22.58 -6.97 22.46
C LEU A 293 -23.79 -6.78 23.38
N LYS A 294 -23.87 -5.65 24.10
CA LYS A 294 -25.03 -5.34 24.95
C LYS A 294 -26.34 -5.24 24.18
N VAL A 295 -26.32 -4.58 23.02
CA VAL A 295 -27.51 -4.51 22.15
C VAL A 295 -27.89 -5.91 21.66
N GLY A 296 -26.91 -6.71 21.29
CA GLY A 296 -27.09 -8.09 20.85
C GLY A 296 -27.58 -9.03 21.95
N ASP A 297 -27.30 -8.74 23.23
CA ASP A 297 -27.80 -9.48 24.40
C ASP A 297 -29.19 -9.02 24.83
N TRP A 298 -29.49 -7.72 24.70
CA TRP A 298 -30.82 -7.16 24.92
C TRP A 298 -31.82 -7.59 23.85
N THR A 299 -31.32 -7.94 22.66
CA THR A 299 -32.10 -8.51 21.57
C THR A 299 -31.81 -10.01 21.48
N THR A 300 -32.65 -10.79 20.80
CA THR A 300 -32.31 -12.20 20.51
C THR A 300 -31.29 -12.32 19.37
N LEU A 301 -30.61 -11.23 19.00
CA LEU A 301 -29.72 -11.16 17.84
C LEU A 301 -28.45 -11.96 18.07
N ASN A 302 -27.83 -11.94 19.25
CA ASN A 302 -26.61 -12.74 19.49
C ASN A 302 -26.90 -14.24 19.30
N ILE A 303 -28.02 -14.73 19.83
CA ILE A 303 -28.45 -16.13 19.64
C ILE A 303 -28.71 -16.43 18.16
N TRP A 304 -29.35 -15.51 17.43
CA TRP A 304 -29.59 -15.70 16.01
C TRP A 304 -28.28 -15.75 15.21
N ILE A 305 -27.35 -14.83 15.50
CA ILE A 305 -26.04 -14.69 14.85
C ILE A 305 -25.19 -15.95 15.06
N ALA A 306 -25.09 -16.43 16.31
CA ALA A 306 -24.34 -17.64 16.64
C ALA A 306 -24.84 -18.89 15.87
N ASN A 307 -26.14 -18.95 15.59
CA ASN A 307 -26.75 -20.09 14.91
C ASN A 307 -26.71 -20.02 13.37
N HIS A 308 -26.55 -18.83 12.79
CA HIS A 308 -26.66 -18.62 11.33
C HIS A 308 -25.39 -18.08 10.68
N THR A 309 -24.39 -17.68 11.46
CA THR A 309 -23.14 -17.11 10.94
C THR A 309 -21.92 -17.77 11.57
N GLN A 310 -20.75 -17.42 11.04
CA GLN A 310 -19.44 -17.84 11.57
C GLN A 310 -18.95 -16.99 12.75
N TYR A 311 -19.75 -16.02 13.20
CA TYR A 311 -19.46 -15.17 14.34
C TYR A 311 -20.36 -15.57 15.51
N ASP A 312 -19.80 -15.51 16.72
CA ASP A 312 -20.57 -15.87 17.92
C ASP A 312 -21.56 -14.77 18.32
N ASN A 313 -21.19 -13.49 18.14
CA ASN A 313 -21.92 -12.36 18.70
C ASN A 313 -21.98 -11.19 17.71
N LEU A 314 -22.94 -10.29 17.92
CA LEU A 314 -22.98 -8.99 17.24
C LEU A 314 -21.75 -8.17 17.63
N SER A 315 -20.83 -8.00 16.68
CA SER A 315 -19.57 -7.30 16.87
C SER A 315 -19.24 -6.43 15.68
N PHE A 316 -18.33 -5.48 15.88
CA PHE A 316 -17.83 -4.60 14.84
C PHE A 316 -17.14 -5.38 13.72
N ASN A 317 -16.44 -6.48 14.06
CA ASN A 317 -15.86 -7.40 13.09
C ASN A 317 -16.94 -8.07 12.23
N MET A 318 -18.05 -8.52 12.81
CA MET A 318 -19.16 -9.10 12.06
C MET A 318 -19.79 -8.09 11.08
N ILE A 319 -19.91 -6.81 11.49
CA ILE A 319 -20.51 -5.77 10.65
C ILE A 319 -19.60 -5.41 9.46
N LEU A 320 -18.29 -5.36 9.67
CA LEU A 320 -17.34 -4.94 8.65
C LEU A 320 -16.78 -6.09 7.81
N GLY A 321 -16.94 -7.34 8.24
CA GLY A 321 -16.42 -8.54 7.58
C GLY A 321 -15.04 -8.92 8.09
#